data_AF-A0A7J0C954-F1
#
_entry.id   AF-A0A7J0C954-F1
#
_cell.length_a   1.000
_cell.length_b   1.000
_cell.length_c   1.000
_cell.angle_alpha   90.00
_cell.angle_beta   90.00
_cell.angle_gamma   90.00
#
_symmetry.space_group_name_H-M   'P 1'
#
loop_
_entity.id
_entity.type
_entity.pdbx_description
1 polymer ?
#
loop_
_entity_poly.entity_id
_entity_poly.type
_entity_poly.pdbx_seq_one_letter_code
_entity_poly.pdbx_strand_id
1 'polypeptide(L)'
;MAAHRKAAHRKAAHRKAGPRPFTGPAARTAATLALAGAAAATAFDGAAHAEPQLTPAQVRAKIDRLHHEAEVATERYNGTKEKVTAATRSVDALRDEAARRTERLNTAREAIGSLATAQYRSGGIDPAVQLALSSDPDEYLRRASYLDRAGDRQAGLLSGIRRQVTGVAQLRARAEGELAALTARRAELTRHKETVRAKLADARRLLGTLTEAQRADYERAADAGHGSAVRADRGAPRGAVGATGTRAAQAVAFAYGAIGKPYVWGATGPSSFDCSGLTQAAWRSAGVSLPRTTYTQINAGQRVPRSELAPATSCSSTRASAMSGSTSAAAR
;
A
#
# COMPACT_ATOMS: atom_id res chain seq x y z
N MET A 1 -58.58 -22.34 7.01
CA MET A 1 -59.70 -21.93 6.13
C MET A 1 -59.58 -20.43 5.84
N ALA A 2 -59.96 -20.02 4.62
CA ALA A 2 -59.97 -18.65 4.05
C ALA A 2 -58.58 -18.01 3.82
N ALA A 3 -57.99 -17.89 2.63
CA ALA A 3 -58.41 -17.64 1.24
C ALA A 3 -58.56 -16.16 0.83
N HIS A 4 -57.77 -15.80 -0.21
CA HIS A 4 -57.87 -14.64 -1.14
C HIS A 4 -57.52 -13.24 -0.59
N ARG A 5 -56.75 -12.37 -1.28
CA ARG A 5 -56.60 -12.12 -2.73
C ARG A 5 -55.17 -11.74 -3.14
N LYS A 6 -54.81 -12.18 -4.34
CA LYS A 6 -53.73 -11.69 -5.20
C LYS A 6 -54.00 -10.24 -5.64
N ALA A 7 -52.97 -9.41 -5.69
CA ALA A 7 -52.89 -8.27 -6.61
C ALA A 7 -51.57 -8.36 -7.38
N ALA A 8 -51.71 -8.53 -8.70
CA ALA A 8 -50.64 -8.52 -9.66
C ALA A 8 -50.42 -7.08 -10.13
N HIS A 9 -49.17 -6.59 -10.10
CA HIS A 9 -48.77 -5.44 -10.91
C HIS A 9 -47.72 -5.86 -11.93
N ARG A 10 -48.14 -5.74 -13.20
CA ARG A 10 -47.35 -5.99 -14.40
C ARG A 10 -46.32 -4.87 -14.61
N LYS A 11 -45.10 -5.31 -14.90
CA LYS A 11 -44.03 -4.74 -15.73
C LYS A 11 -44.20 -3.31 -16.26
N ALA A 12 -43.19 -2.48 -15.99
CA ALA A 12 -42.60 -1.57 -16.97
C ALA A 12 -41.08 -1.83 -17.03
N ALA A 13 -40.64 -2.58 -18.04
CA ALA A 13 -39.25 -2.82 -18.34
C ALA A 13 -38.73 -1.65 -19.19
N HIS A 14 -38.05 -0.68 -18.59
CA HIS A 14 -37.30 0.30 -19.37
C HIS A 14 -35.96 -0.30 -19.79
N ARG A 15 -35.87 -0.59 -21.08
CA ARG A 15 -34.70 -1.11 -21.79
C ARG A 15 -33.52 -0.13 -21.63
N LYS A 16 -32.38 -0.68 -21.21
CA LYS A 16 -31.04 -0.14 -21.49
C LYS A 16 -30.87 0.05 -22.99
N ALA A 17 -30.62 1.28 -23.44
CA ALA A 17 -30.02 1.53 -24.74
C ALA A 17 -28.49 1.38 -24.59
N GLY A 18 -27.96 0.24 -25.03
CA GLY A 18 -26.52 0.09 -25.25
C GLY A 18 -26.10 0.88 -26.49
N PRO A 19 -24.85 1.37 -26.56
CA PRO A 19 -24.34 1.97 -27.80
C PRO A 19 -24.26 0.88 -28.87
N ARG A 20 -24.90 1.15 -30.02
CA ARG A 20 -24.84 0.28 -31.21
C ARG A 20 -23.45 0.39 -31.86
N PRO A 21 -22.94 -0.73 -32.42
CA PRO A 21 -21.70 -0.73 -33.18
C PRO A 21 -21.95 -0.14 -34.58
N PHE A 22 -21.08 0.76 -35.02
CA PHE A 22 -21.04 1.17 -36.42
C PHE A 22 -20.41 0.04 -37.24
N THR A 23 -21.15 -0.44 -38.23
CA THR A 23 -20.70 -1.27 -39.34
C THR A 23 -20.43 -0.38 -40.55
N GLY A 24 -19.25 -0.47 -41.16
CA GLY A 24 -19.00 0.06 -42.50
C GLY A 24 -17.50 0.08 -42.86
N PRO A 25 -17.09 -0.37 -44.06
CA PRO A 25 -15.80 -1.04 -44.26
C PRO A 25 -14.72 -0.09 -44.80
N ALA A 26 -13.49 -0.18 -44.30
CA ALA A 26 -12.34 0.35 -45.03
C ALA A 26 -11.05 -0.35 -44.60
N ALA A 27 -10.43 -0.98 -45.60
CA ALA A 27 -9.01 -1.26 -45.71
C ALA A 27 -8.34 -2.07 -44.58
N ARG A 28 -8.29 -3.38 -44.83
CA ARG A 28 -7.19 -4.27 -44.46
C ARG A 28 -5.85 -3.57 -44.66
N THR A 29 -5.05 -3.44 -43.61
CA THR A 29 -3.59 -3.26 -43.73
C THR A 29 -2.92 -4.29 -42.85
N ALA A 30 -2.74 -5.47 -43.43
CA ALA A 30 -1.83 -6.48 -42.92
C ALA A 30 -0.41 -5.93 -43.08
N ALA A 31 0.25 -5.61 -41.98
CA ALA A 31 1.69 -5.40 -41.96
C ALA A 31 2.38 -6.76 -42.04
N THR A 32 2.42 -7.35 -43.23
CA THR A 32 3.35 -8.42 -43.56
C THR A 32 4.73 -7.79 -43.66
N LEU A 33 5.55 -7.96 -42.63
CA LEU A 33 7.00 -7.78 -42.75
C LEU A 33 7.50 -8.78 -43.80
N ALA A 34 7.80 -8.25 -44.99
CA ALA A 34 8.46 -8.96 -46.05
C ALA A 34 9.89 -9.28 -45.60
N LEU A 35 10.12 -10.51 -45.13
CA LEU A 35 11.44 -11.10 -45.18
C LEU A 35 11.74 -11.46 -46.64
N ALA A 36 12.44 -10.54 -47.31
CA ALA A 36 13.20 -10.88 -48.50
C ALA A 36 14.38 -11.77 -48.06
N GLY A 37 14.18 -13.10 -48.14
CA GLY A 37 15.24 -14.08 -48.07
C GLY A 37 15.29 -14.83 -49.39
N ALA A 38 16.21 -14.42 -50.27
CA ALA A 38 16.44 -15.08 -51.55
C ALA A 38 16.79 -16.56 -51.33
N ALA A 39 16.00 -17.44 -51.96
CA ALA A 39 16.37 -18.84 -52.14
C ALA A 39 17.45 -18.91 -53.24
N ALA A 40 18.70 -18.66 -52.86
CA ALA A 40 19.86 -19.09 -53.63
C ALA A 40 20.33 -20.40 -53.02
N ALA A 41 20.04 -21.51 -53.72
CA ALA A 41 20.66 -22.79 -53.45
C ALA A 41 22.14 -22.69 -53.85
N THR A 42 22.97 -22.21 -52.92
CA THR A 42 24.41 -22.41 -52.94
C THR A 42 24.74 -23.26 -51.74
N ALA A 43 25.22 -24.48 -52.01
CA ALA A 43 25.86 -25.32 -51.01
C ALA A 43 27.03 -24.53 -50.39
N PHE A 44 26.80 -24.04 -49.18
CA PHE A 44 27.82 -23.54 -48.29
C PHE A 44 27.55 -24.21 -46.96
N ASP A 45 28.56 -24.90 -46.43
CA ASP A 45 28.62 -25.36 -45.04
C ASP A 45 28.58 -24.14 -44.11
N GLY A 46 27.38 -23.57 -43.95
CA GLY A 46 27.09 -22.51 -43.01
C GLY A 46 26.88 -23.14 -41.66
N ALA A 47 27.94 -23.21 -40.86
CA ALA A 47 27.87 -23.54 -39.45
C ALA A 47 26.67 -22.83 -38.82
N ALA A 48 25.66 -23.60 -38.39
CA ALA A 48 24.61 -23.11 -37.52
C ALA A 48 25.30 -22.44 -36.34
N HIS A 49 25.36 -21.11 -36.34
CA HIS A 49 25.89 -20.35 -35.22
C HIS A 49 24.86 -20.49 -34.11
N ALA A 50 25.01 -21.58 -33.35
CA ALA A 50 24.33 -21.76 -32.08
C ALA A 50 24.56 -20.48 -31.27
N GLU A 51 23.45 -19.83 -30.91
CA GLU A 51 23.43 -18.69 -30.00
C GLU A 51 24.39 -19.00 -28.83
N PRO A 52 25.35 -18.10 -28.48
CA PRO A 52 26.40 -18.44 -27.54
C PRO A 52 25.79 -18.98 -26.24
N GLN A 53 25.98 -20.28 -25.98
CA GLN A 53 25.47 -20.91 -24.78
C GLN A 53 26.16 -20.25 -23.58
N LEU A 54 25.36 -19.66 -22.69
CA LEU A 54 25.90 -18.99 -21.51
C LEU A 54 26.74 -19.97 -20.69
N THR A 55 27.93 -19.54 -20.28
CA THR A 55 28.76 -20.32 -19.37
C THR A 55 28.05 -20.49 -18.02
N PRO A 56 28.34 -21.55 -17.25
CA PRO A 56 27.74 -21.75 -15.92
C PRO A 56 27.95 -20.55 -14.99
N ALA A 57 29.08 -19.84 -15.09
CA ALA A 57 29.35 -18.63 -14.33
C ALA A 57 28.43 -17.47 -14.73
N GLN A 58 28.17 -17.28 -16.03
CA GLN A 58 27.23 -16.27 -16.52
C GLN A 58 25.78 -16.59 -16.12
N VAL A 59 25.40 -17.87 -16.14
CA VAL A 59 24.06 -18.30 -15.66
C VAL A 59 23.89 -17.97 -14.18
N ARG A 60 24.88 -18.29 -13.32
CA ARG A 60 24.86 -17.93 -11.89
C ARG A 60 24.74 -16.42 -11.68
N ALA A 61 25.57 -15.62 -12.34
CA ALA A 61 25.52 -14.16 -12.23
C ALA A 61 24.16 -13.58 -12.67
N LYS A 62 23.51 -14.19 -13.66
CA LYS A 62 22.16 -13.79 -14.11
C LYS A 62 21.09 -14.18 -13.10
N ILE A 63 21.19 -15.36 -12.50
CA ILE A 63 20.29 -15.81 -11.42
C ILE A 63 20.39 -14.84 -10.22
N ASP A 64 21.61 -14.51 -9.77
CA ASP A 64 21.82 -13.58 -8.65
C ASP A 64 21.24 -12.19 -8.94
N ARG A 65 21.43 -11.69 -10.17
CA ARG A 65 20.81 -10.44 -10.61
C ARG A 65 19.28 -10.50 -10.56
N LEU A 66 18.68 -11.59 -11.03
CA LEU A 66 17.22 -11.77 -11.00
C LEU A 66 16.68 -11.85 -9.58
N HIS A 67 17.39 -12.53 -8.67
CA HIS A 67 17.05 -12.53 -7.25
C HIS A 67 17.12 -11.13 -6.64
N HIS A 68 18.21 -10.39 -6.90
CA HIS A 68 18.33 -9.00 -6.45
C HIS A 68 17.21 -8.09 -7.00
N GLU A 69 16.91 -8.19 -8.30
CA GLU A 69 15.79 -7.44 -8.91
C GLU A 69 14.44 -7.83 -8.29
N ALA A 70 14.24 -9.11 -7.96
CA ALA A 70 13.05 -9.57 -7.25
C ALA A 70 12.96 -9.01 -5.83
N GLU A 71 14.08 -8.86 -5.11
CA GLU A 71 14.14 -8.21 -3.80
C GLU A 71 13.79 -6.71 -3.90
N VAL A 72 14.35 -5.99 -4.87
CA VAL A 72 13.99 -4.58 -5.12
C VAL A 72 12.49 -4.44 -5.42
N ALA A 73 11.94 -5.31 -6.26
CA ALA A 73 10.51 -5.34 -6.55
C ALA A 73 9.67 -5.73 -5.33
N THR A 74 10.19 -6.58 -4.45
CA THR A 74 9.58 -6.97 -3.17
C THR A 74 9.44 -5.77 -2.23
N GLU A 75 10.49 -4.97 -2.10
CA GLU A 75 10.47 -3.78 -1.26
C GLU A 75 9.44 -2.74 -1.76
N ARG A 76 9.32 -2.59 -3.09
CA ARG A 76 8.26 -1.77 -3.70
C ARG A 76 6.87 -2.35 -3.43
N TYR A 77 6.68 -3.66 -3.63
CA TYR A 77 5.42 -4.35 -3.32
C TYR A 77 5.00 -4.15 -1.86
N ASN A 78 5.91 -4.39 -0.92
CA ASN A 78 5.67 -4.23 0.51
C ASN A 78 5.32 -2.78 0.87
N GLY A 79 6.03 -1.80 0.30
CA GLY A 79 5.73 -0.39 0.49
C GLY A 79 4.34 0.01 -0.04
N THR A 80 3.98 -0.47 -1.23
CA THR A 80 2.63 -0.23 -1.79
C THR A 80 1.55 -0.95 -1.00
N LYS A 81 1.84 -2.14 -0.45
CA LYS A 81 0.92 -2.89 0.42
C LYS A 81 0.56 -2.09 1.66
N GLU A 82 1.55 -1.50 2.34
CA GLU A 82 1.32 -0.61 3.49
C GLU A 82 0.44 0.60 3.11
N LYS A 83 0.73 1.24 1.97
CA LYS A 83 -0.08 2.35 1.45
C LYS A 83 -1.52 1.95 1.14
N VAL A 84 -1.75 0.75 0.59
CA VAL A 84 -3.09 0.20 0.35
C VAL A 84 -3.83 -0.02 1.67
N THR A 85 -3.16 -0.59 2.68
CA THR A 85 -3.75 -0.78 4.02
C THR A 85 -4.12 0.55 4.67
N ALA A 86 -3.24 1.55 4.61
CA ALA A 86 -3.50 2.88 5.15
C ALA A 86 -4.66 3.59 4.41
N ALA A 87 -4.66 3.53 3.08
CA ALA A 87 -5.72 4.14 2.26
C ALA A 87 -7.08 3.47 2.48
N THR A 88 -7.11 2.14 2.66
CA THR A 88 -8.36 1.42 2.98
C THR A 88 -8.95 1.93 4.29
N ARG A 89 -8.14 2.03 5.36
CA ARG A 89 -8.57 2.60 6.65
C ARG A 89 -9.07 4.04 6.53
N SER A 90 -8.40 4.86 5.72
CA SER A 90 -8.80 6.26 5.46
C SER A 90 -10.17 6.33 4.78
N VAL A 91 -10.40 5.51 3.75
CA VAL A 91 -11.69 5.43 3.04
C VAL A 91 -12.80 4.99 3.98
N ASP A 92 -12.56 3.98 4.82
CA ASP A 92 -13.56 3.49 5.78
C ASP A 92 -13.91 4.57 6.82
N ALA A 93 -12.91 5.24 7.39
CA ALA A 93 -13.13 6.34 8.33
C ALA A 93 -13.92 7.51 7.71
N LEU A 94 -13.63 7.87 6.45
CA LEU A 94 -14.37 8.91 5.72
C LEU A 94 -15.81 8.47 5.46
N ARG A 95 -16.06 7.21 5.12
CA ARG A 95 -17.42 6.69 4.93
C ARG A 95 -18.23 6.75 6.23
N ASP A 96 -17.63 6.34 7.34
CA ASP A 96 -18.29 6.39 8.65
C ASP A 96 -18.59 7.83 9.08
N GLU A 97 -17.66 8.75 8.83
CA GLU A 97 -17.90 10.17 9.10
C GLU A 97 -19.01 10.75 8.19
N ALA A 98 -19.08 10.31 6.93
CA ALA A 98 -20.13 10.71 5.99
C ALA A 98 -21.50 10.27 6.47
N ALA A 99 -21.61 9.04 6.97
CA ALA A 99 -22.83 8.49 7.53
C ALA A 99 -23.29 9.31 8.74
N ARG A 100 -22.41 9.53 9.74
CA ARG A 100 -22.74 10.32 10.94
C ARG A 100 -23.10 11.77 10.63
N ARG A 101 -22.44 12.41 9.65
CA ARG A 101 -22.79 13.79 9.23
C ARG A 101 -24.12 13.83 8.47
N THR A 102 -24.41 12.81 7.66
CA THR A 102 -25.69 12.70 6.94
C THR A 102 -26.85 12.49 7.91
N GLU A 103 -26.68 11.67 8.94
CA GLU A 103 -27.68 11.47 9.99
C GLU A 103 -27.99 12.77 10.74
N ARG A 104 -26.97 13.49 11.19
CA ARG A 104 -27.16 14.82 11.83
C ARG A 104 -27.89 15.82 10.93
N LEU A 105 -27.60 15.79 9.63
CA LEU A 105 -28.30 16.63 8.65
C LEU A 105 -29.77 16.23 8.51
N ASN A 106 -30.09 14.93 8.53
CA ASN A 106 -31.47 14.45 8.48
C ASN A 106 -32.25 14.87 9.75
N THR A 107 -31.67 14.72 10.93
CA THR A 107 -32.28 15.21 12.18
C THR A 107 -32.56 16.72 12.13
N ALA A 108 -31.61 17.51 11.61
CA ALA A 108 -31.81 18.96 11.46
C ALA A 108 -32.93 19.30 10.45
N ARG A 109 -33.03 18.54 9.35
CA ARG A 109 -34.11 18.68 8.36
C ARG A 109 -35.47 18.32 8.94
N GLU A 110 -35.56 17.25 9.73
CA GLU A 110 -36.78 16.84 10.43
C GLU A 110 -37.24 17.93 11.42
N ALA A 111 -36.33 18.49 12.21
CA ALA A 111 -36.65 19.57 13.15
C ALA A 111 -37.22 20.81 12.44
N ILE A 112 -36.65 21.21 11.30
CA ILE A 112 -37.20 22.31 10.48
C ILE A 112 -38.55 21.92 9.86
N GLY A 113 -38.70 20.69 9.39
CA GLY A 113 -39.97 20.18 8.85
C GLY A 113 -41.10 20.22 9.88
N SER A 114 -40.80 19.84 11.13
CA SER A 114 -41.76 19.93 12.24
C SER A 114 -42.17 21.37 12.54
N LEU A 115 -41.20 22.30 12.52
CA LEU A 115 -41.46 23.73 12.74
C LEU A 115 -42.32 24.33 11.62
N ALA A 116 -41.98 24.06 10.36
CA ALA A 116 -42.76 24.50 9.21
C ALA A 116 -44.19 23.93 9.24
N THR A 117 -44.35 22.66 9.65
CA THR A 117 -45.67 22.03 9.81
C THR A 117 -46.49 22.70 10.91
N ALA A 118 -45.87 23.06 12.03
CA ALA A 118 -46.54 23.77 13.12
C ALA A 118 -47.01 25.16 12.67
N GLN A 119 -46.15 25.92 11.98
CA GLN A 119 -46.49 27.23 11.41
C GLN A 119 -47.62 27.15 10.38
N TYR A 120 -47.61 26.14 9.50
CA TYR A 120 -48.67 25.91 8.52
C TYR A 120 -50.02 25.58 9.21
N ARG A 121 -49.99 24.73 10.25
CA ARG A 121 -51.19 24.32 11.01
C ARG A 121 -51.78 25.43 11.86
N SER A 122 -50.97 26.36 12.37
CA SER A 122 -51.47 27.54 13.10
C SER A 122 -52.14 28.57 12.19
N GLY A 123 -52.38 28.24 10.91
CA GLY A 123 -52.94 29.12 9.89
C GLY A 123 -54.06 30.02 10.40
N GLY A 124 -53.87 31.34 10.24
CA GLY A 124 -54.95 32.30 10.43
C GLY A 124 -54.50 33.76 10.36
N ILE A 125 -53.50 34.15 11.13
CA ILE A 125 -53.01 35.54 11.16
C ILE A 125 -51.49 35.52 11.36
N ASP A 126 -50.76 36.22 10.49
CA ASP A 126 -49.30 36.36 10.58
C ASP A 126 -48.93 36.89 11.98
N PRO A 127 -47.93 36.31 12.67
CA PRO A 127 -47.51 36.79 14.00
C PRO A 127 -47.19 38.29 14.04
N ALA A 128 -46.73 38.87 12.94
CA ALA A 128 -46.53 40.32 12.81
C ALA A 128 -47.85 41.09 12.76
N VAL A 129 -48.90 40.53 12.15
CA VAL A 129 -50.25 41.10 12.16
C VAL A 129 -50.89 40.97 13.56
N GLN A 130 -50.69 39.85 14.26
CA GLN A 130 -51.12 39.73 15.67
C GLN A 130 -50.39 40.72 16.59
N LEU A 131 -49.11 40.96 16.33
CA LEU A 131 -48.31 41.94 17.06
C LEU A 131 -48.80 43.37 16.80
N ALA A 132 -49.15 43.70 15.54
CA ALA A 132 -49.68 45.01 15.15
C ALA A 132 -51.09 45.30 15.72
N LEU A 133 -51.85 44.27 16.06
CA LEU A 133 -53.19 44.39 16.67
C LEU A 133 -53.16 44.40 18.21
N SER A 134 -51.99 44.24 18.85
CA SER A 134 -51.88 44.30 20.32
C SER A 134 -52.13 45.72 20.82
N SER A 135 -53.02 45.85 21.80
CA SER A 135 -53.42 47.12 22.41
C SER A 135 -52.62 47.46 23.67
N ASP A 136 -51.80 46.52 24.15
CA ASP A 136 -51.03 46.61 25.40
C ASP A 136 -49.53 46.71 25.07
N PRO A 137 -48.86 47.82 25.45
CA PRO A 137 -47.44 48.03 25.13
C PRO A 137 -46.49 47.00 25.80
N ASP A 138 -46.82 46.48 26.98
CA ASP A 138 -46.00 45.47 27.67
C ASP A 138 -46.17 44.08 27.03
N GLU A 139 -47.37 43.79 26.52
CA GLU A 139 -47.65 42.57 25.77
C GLU A 139 -46.96 42.60 24.39
N TYR A 140 -46.99 43.73 23.71
CA TYR A 140 -46.28 43.97 22.45
C TYR A 140 -44.78 43.70 22.60
N LEU A 141 -44.10 44.35 23.58
CA LEU A 141 -42.66 44.21 23.77
C LEU A 141 -42.26 42.77 24.11
N ARG A 142 -43.07 42.06 24.91
CA ARG A 142 -42.85 40.64 25.21
C ARG A 142 -42.95 39.77 23.96
N ARG A 143 -44.01 39.92 23.15
CA ARG A 143 -44.18 39.16 21.89
C ARG A 143 -43.10 39.49 20.87
N ALA A 144 -42.73 40.76 20.72
CA ALA A 144 -41.65 41.19 19.83
C ALA A 144 -40.31 40.54 20.21
N SER A 145 -39.94 40.55 21.50
CA SER A 145 -38.71 39.91 21.99
C SER A 145 -38.69 38.39 21.81
N TYR A 146 -39.86 37.74 21.88
CA TYR A 146 -39.99 36.31 21.62
C TYR A 146 -39.82 35.99 20.14
N LEU A 147 -40.45 36.76 19.25
CA LEU A 147 -40.35 36.60 17.81
C LEU A 147 -38.92 36.84 17.30
N ASP A 148 -38.24 37.86 17.82
CA ASP A 148 -36.83 38.15 17.50
C ASP A 148 -35.92 36.97 17.86
N ARG A 149 -36.00 36.49 19.11
CA ARG A 149 -35.25 35.30 19.55
C ARG A 149 -35.59 34.03 18.77
N ALA A 150 -36.85 33.87 18.35
CA ALA A 150 -37.27 32.74 17.54
C ALA A 150 -36.70 32.82 16.11
N GLY A 151 -36.71 34.03 15.52
CA GLY A 151 -36.12 34.33 14.21
C GLY A 151 -34.60 34.07 14.19
N ASP A 152 -33.88 34.55 15.20
CA ASP A 152 -32.44 34.31 15.36
C ASP A 152 -32.11 32.82 15.45
N ARG A 153 -32.91 32.06 16.22
CA ARG A 153 -32.76 30.60 16.30
C ARG A 153 -33.00 29.93 14.96
N GLN A 154 -34.03 30.32 14.21
CA GLN A 154 -34.30 29.78 12.87
C GLN A 154 -33.17 30.11 11.89
N ALA A 155 -32.69 31.36 11.88
CA ALA A 155 -31.57 31.78 11.04
C ALA A 155 -30.28 31.00 11.37
N GLY A 156 -30.03 30.78 12.67
CA GLY A 156 -28.91 29.95 13.16
C GLY A 156 -29.01 28.49 12.72
N LEU A 157 -30.21 27.88 12.79
CA LEU A 157 -30.46 26.51 12.34
C LEU A 157 -30.25 26.36 10.83
N LEU A 158 -30.80 27.27 10.02
CA LEU A 158 -30.63 27.27 8.56
C LEU A 158 -29.16 27.44 8.16
N SER A 159 -28.45 28.35 8.81
CA SER A 159 -27.01 28.54 8.62
C SER A 159 -26.22 27.29 9.00
N GLY A 160 -26.61 26.62 10.09
CA GLY A 160 -26.05 25.34 10.53
C GLY A 160 -26.23 24.23 9.49
N ILE A 161 -27.44 24.07 8.96
CA ILE A 161 -27.76 23.10 7.91
C ILE A 161 -26.96 23.38 6.66
N ARG A 162 -26.87 24.64 6.21
CA ARG A 162 -26.07 25.01 5.04
C ARG A 162 -24.61 24.58 5.21
N ARG A 163 -24.01 24.85 6.37
CA ARG A 163 -22.65 24.39 6.69
C ARG A 163 -22.54 22.86 6.69
N GLN A 164 -23.52 22.16 7.25
CA GLN A 164 -23.53 20.69 7.26
C GLN A 164 -23.63 20.10 5.85
N VAL A 165 -24.48 20.66 4.98
CA VAL A 165 -24.61 20.24 3.57
C VAL A 165 -23.26 20.39 2.85
N THR A 166 -22.62 21.55 2.96
CA THR A 166 -21.29 21.77 2.36
C THR A 166 -20.26 20.81 2.94
N GLY A 167 -20.25 20.60 4.26
CA GLY A 167 -19.30 19.69 4.90
C GLY A 167 -19.49 18.22 4.48
N VAL A 168 -20.73 17.75 4.30
CA VAL A 168 -21.02 16.41 3.78
C VAL A 168 -20.55 16.27 2.33
N ALA A 169 -20.80 17.28 1.50
CA ALA A 169 -20.36 17.27 0.10
C ALA A 169 -18.83 17.21 -0.02
N GLN A 170 -18.10 18.03 0.74
CA GLN A 170 -16.63 18.01 0.78
C GLN A 170 -16.07 16.66 1.23
N LEU A 171 -16.69 16.06 2.24
CA LEU A 171 -16.25 14.78 2.77
C LEU A 171 -16.50 13.63 1.78
N ARG A 172 -17.62 13.66 1.06
CA ARG A 172 -17.89 12.71 -0.05
C ARG A 172 -16.88 12.87 -1.18
N ALA A 173 -16.58 14.09 -1.62
CA ALA A 173 -15.57 14.34 -2.65
C ALA A 173 -14.17 13.86 -2.22
N ARG A 174 -13.81 14.04 -0.95
CA ARG A 174 -12.55 13.49 -0.39
C ARG A 174 -12.55 11.96 -0.41
N ALA A 175 -13.65 11.32 -0.01
CA ALA A 175 -13.79 9.87 -0.02
C ALA A 175 -13.68 9.29 -1.44
N GLU A 176 -14.27 9.96 -2.43
CA GLU A 176 -14.15 9.59 -3.85
C GLU A 176 -12.69 9.70 -4.34
N GLY A 177 -11.99 10.78 -3.99
CA GLY A 177 -10.56 10.94 -4.30
C GLY A 177 -9.70 9.84 -3.68
N GLU A 178 -9.91 9.51 -2.41
CA GLU A 178 -9.19 8.43 -1.73
C GLU A 178 -9.52 7.05 -2.31
N LEU A 179 -10.77 6.82 -2.75
CA LEU A 179 -11.17 5.57 -3.41
C LEU A 179 -10.49 5.41 -4.78
N ALA A 180 -10.39 6.49 -5.56
CA ALA A 180 -9.64 6.50 -6.81
C ALA A 180 -8.14 6.20 -6.56
N ALA A 181 -7.54 6.86 -5.56
CA ALA A 181 -6.15 6.62 -5.16
C ALA A 181 -5.93 5.18 -4.67
N LEU A 182 -6.86 4.62 -3.88
CA LEU A 182 -6.81 3.22 -3.43
C LEU A 182 -6.86 2.25 -4.61
N THR A 183 -7.72 2.52 -5.60
CA THR A 183 -7.82 1.71 -6.82
C THR A 183 -6.51 1.73 -7.61
N ALA A 184 -5.92 2.91 -7.82
CA ALA A 184 -4.64 3.06 -8.48
C ALA A 184 -3.51 2.32 -7.75
N ARG A 185 -3.45 2.44 -6.41
CA ARG A 185 -2.47 1.73 -5.56
C ARG A 185 -2.64 0.22 -5.59
N ARG A 186 -3.88 -0.29 -5.65
CA ARG A 186 -4.15 -1.73 -5.81
C ARG A 186 -3.66 -2.25 -7.15
N ALA A 187 -3.88 -1.49 -8.23
CA ALA A 187 -3.34 -1.84 -9.55
C ALA A 187 -1.80 -1.84 -9.55
N GLU A 188 -1.17 -0.86 -8.91
CA GLU A 188 0.28 -0.82 -8.74
C GLU A 188 0.81 -2.00 -7.91
N LEU A 189 0.12 -2.36 -6.83
CA LEU A 189 0.46 -3.52 -6.01
C LEU A 189 0.45 -4.82 -6.81
N THR A 190 -0.56 -5.00 -7.69
CA THR A 190 -0.64 -6.14 -8.60
C THR A 190 0.54 -6.17 -9.57
N ARG A 191 0.89 -5.02 -10.19
CA ARG A 191 2.05 -4.92 -11.09
C ARG A 191 3.37 -5.28 -10.40
N HIS A 192 3.58 -4.79 -9.16
CA HIS A 192 4.77 -5.16 -8.39
C HIS A 192 4.80 -6.66 -8.07
N LYS A 193 3.66 -7.24 -7.70
CA LYS A 193 3.52 -8.69 -7.46
C LYS A 193 3.81 -9.52 -8.71
N GLU A 194 3.33 -9.10 -9.87
CA GLU A 194 3.62 -9.75 -11.15
C GLU A 194 5.10 -9.65 -11.49
N THR A 195 5.72 -8.48 -11.29
CA THR A 195 7.16 -8.27 -11.49
C THR A 195 7.98 -9.23 -10.64
N VAL A 196 7.69 -9.33 -9.33
CA VAL A 196 8.38 -10.29 -8.44
C VAL A 196 8.22 -11.72 -8.95
N ARG A 197 7.00 -12.14 -9.28
CA ARG A 197 6.73 -13.49 -9.78
C ARG A 197 7.47 -13.80 -11.08
N ALA A 198 7.51 -12.85 -12.02
CA ALA A 198 8.22 -13.00 -13.28
C ALA A 198 9.72 -13.19 -13.06
N LYS A 199 10.35 -12.33 -12.24
CA LYS A 199 11.78 -12.44 -11.94
C LYS A 199 12.15 -13.74 -11.24
N LEU A 200 11.34 -14.18 -10.28
CA LEU A 200 11.54 -15.48 -9.62
C LEU A 200 11.30 -16.66 -10.56
N ALA A 201 10.36 -16.57 -11.49
CA ALA A 201 10.13 -17.61 -12.51
C ALA A 201 11.31 -17.70 -13.49
N ASP A 202 11.85 -16.56 -13.93
CA ASP A 202 13.04 -16.51 -14.79
C ASP A 202 14.28 -17.11 -14.09
N ALA A 203 14.48 -16.80 -12.81
CA ALA A 203 15.56 -17.38 -12.01
C ALA A 203 15.42 -18.91 -11.91
N ARG A 204 14.21 -19.42 -11.62
CA ARG A 204 13.92 -20.87 -11.59
C ARG A 204 14.16 -21.54 -12.94
N ARG A 205 13.83 -20.87 -14.05
CA ARG A 205 14.07 -21.36 -15.40
C ARG A 205 15.56 -21.54 -15.67
N LEU A 206 16.38 -20.54 -15.29
CA LEU A 206 17.84 -20.60 -15.41
C LEU A 206 18.46 -21.65 -14.48
N LEU A 207 17.94 -21.82 -13.25
CA LEU A 207 18.35 -22.93 -12.39
C LEU A 207 18.05 -24.29 -13.03
N GLY A 208 16.95 -24.39 -13.76
CA GLY A 208 16.56 -25.58 -14.52
C GLY A 208 17.53 -25.95 -15.66
N THR A 209 18.26 -24.97 -16.21
CA THR A 209 19.27 -25.23 -17.27
C THR A 209 20.62 -25.72 -16.72
N LEU A 210 20.84 -25.62 -15.41
CA LEU A 210 22.05 -26.12 -14.75
C LEU A 210 21.95 -27.62 -14.48
N THR A 211 23.10 -28.32 -14.48
CA THR A 211 23.18 -29.71 -14.02
C THR A 211 22.97 -29.81 -12.50
N GLU A 212 22.69 -31.00 -11.98
CA GLU A 212 22.53 -31.21 -10.53
C GLU A 212 23.76 -30.79 -9.74
N ALA A 213 24.96 -31.12 -10.22
CA ALA A 213 26.21 -30.70 -9.59
C ALA A 213 26.33 -29.16 -9.57
N GLN A 214 26.02 -28.48 -10.68
CA GLN A 214 26.07 -27.02 -10.76
C GLN A 214 25.03 -26.33 -9.87
N ARG A 215 23.83 -26.93 -9.72
CA ARG A 215 22.82 -26.43 -8.78
C ARG A 215 23.26 -26.61 -7.33
N ALA A 216 23.79 -27.77 -6.97
CA ALA A 216 24.32 -28.02 -5.64
C ALA A 216 25.49 -27.08 -5.30
N ASP A 217 26.35 -26.77 -6.28
CA ASP A 217 27.42 -25.77 -6.13
C ASP A 217 26.85 -24.37 -5.90
N TYR A 218 25.81 -23.98 -6.65
CA TYR A 218 25.13 -22.70 -6.49
C TYR A 218 24.50 -22.57 -5.09
N GLU A 219 23.76 -23.59 -4.64
CA GLU A 219 23.13 -23.61 -3.31
C GLU A 219 24.17 -23.58 -2.19
N ARG A 220 25.24 -24.37 -2.30
CA ARG A 220 26.37 -24.33 -1.34
C ARG A 220 27.05 -22.96 -1.32
N ALA A 221 27.22 -22.31 -2.47
CA ALA A 221 27.81 -20.97 -2.55
C ALA A 221 26.87 -19.90 -1.97
N ALA A 222 25.56 -20.01 -2.20
CA ALA A 222 24.56 -19.13 -1.60
C ALA A 222 24.55 -19.28 -0.07
N ASP A 223 24.58 -20.50 0.46
CA ASP A 223 24.67 -20.78 1.90
C ASP A 223 26.00 -20.31 2.51
N ALA A 224 27.11 -20.48 1.77
CA ALA A 224 28.41 -19.98 2.19
C ALA A 224 28.46 -18.45 2.19
N GLY A 225 27.84 -17.76 1.24
CA GLY A 225 27.71 -16.29 1.26
C GLY A 225 26.97 -15.76 2.49
N HIS A 226 26.00 -16.54 3.01
CA HIS A 226 25.24 -16.19 4.22
C HIS A 226 25.89 -16.69 5.53
N GLY A 227 26.82 -17.66 5.49
CA GLY A 227 27.40 -18.32 6.67
C GLY A 227 28.94 -18.35 6.77
N SER A 228 29.69 -17.88 5.76
CA SER A 228 31.16 -17.98 5.70
C SER A 228 31.86 -17.07 6.71
N ALA A 229 31.23 -15.95 7.11
CA ALA A 229 31.73 -15.15 8.23
C ALA A 229 31.70 -15.91 9.59
N VAL A 230 30.99 -17.04 9.68
CA VAL A 230 30.69 -17.73 10.96
C VAL A 230 31.26 -19.15 11.02
N ARG A 231 31.64 -19.77 9.89
CA ARG A 231 32.25 -21.12 9.92
C ARG A 231 33.74 -21.12 10.23
N ALA A 232 34.42 -19.97 10.16
CA ALA A 232 35.80 -19.82 10.61
C ALA A 232 35.96 -19.93 12.13
N ASP A 233 34.86 -19.94 12.91
CA ASP A 233 34.94 -19.99 14.37
C ASP A 233 33.96 -20.99 14.99
N ARG A 234 34.23 -22.28 14.80
CA ARG A 234 33.68 -23.34 15.70
C ARG A 234 34.73 -23.84 16.70
N GLY A 235 35.86 -23.14 16.81
CA GLY A 235 37.02 -23.56 17.61
C GLY A 235 37.42 -22.59 18.72
N ALA A 236 37.03 -21.31 18.67
CA ALA A 236 37.27 -20.39 19.78
C ALA A 236 36.16 -20.52 20.83
N PRO A 237 36.50 -20.34 22.12
CA PRO A 237 35.48 -20.20 23.15
C PRO A 237 34.57 -19.05 22.74
N ARG A 238 33.26 -19.30 22.72
CA ARG A 238 32.21 -18.29 22.52
C ARG A 238 32.29 -17.28 23.66
N GLY A 239 33.25 -16.37 23.58
CA GLY A 239 33.26 -15.16 24.37
C GLY A 239 31.96 -14.45 24.06
N ALA A 240 31.11 -14.27 25.08
CA ALA A 240 29.94 -13.43 24.97
C ALA A 240 30.36 -12.15 24.25
N VAL A 241 29.65 -11.79 23.18
CA VAL A 241 29.77 -10.46 22.59
C VAL A 241 29.60 -9.50 23.77
N GLY A 242 30.69 -8.81 24.14
CA GLY A 242 30.86 -8.04 25.36
C GLY A 242 30.05 -6.75 25.37
N ALA A 243 28.74 -6.90 25.17
CA ALA A 243 27.71 -5.90 25.38
C ALA A 243 26.42 -6.63 25.80
N THR A 244 26.51 -7.45 26.86
CA THR A 244 25.33 -8.01 27.52
C THR A 244 24.48 -6.85 28.04
N GLY A 245 23.44 -6.48 27.29
CA GLY A 245 22.45 -5.48 27.70
C GLY A 245 22.04 -4.46 26.65
N THR A 246 22.72 -4.34 25.50
CA THR A 246 22.30 -3.37 24.47
C THR A 246 21.21 -3.93 23.57
N ARG A 247 20.29 -3.07 23.11
CA ARG A 247 19.26 -3.43 22.12
C ARG A 247 19.86 -4.03 20.84
N ALA A 248 21.04 -3.55 20.44
CA ALA A 248 21.77 -4.08 19.29
C ALA A 248 22.20 -5.54 19.49
N ALA A 249 22.76 -5.89 20.66
CA ALA A 249 23.16 -7.27 20.95
C ALA A 249 21.97 -8.24 20.94
N GLN A 250 20.80 -7.81 21.45
CA GLN A 250 19.57 -8.61 21.40
C GLN A 250 19.08 -8.82 19.96
N ALA A 251 19.07 -7.76 19.14
CA ALA A 251 18.68 -7.86 17.74
C ALA A 251 19.62 -8.78 16.94
N VAL A 252 20.93 -8.68 17.17
CA VAL A 252 21.94 -9.56 16.58
C VAL A 252 21.73 -11.01 17.02
N ALA A 253 21.52 -11.26 18.32
CA ALA A 253 21.25 -12.61 18.83
C ALA A 253 19.99 -13.23 18.19
N PHE A 254 18.92 -12.45 18.01
CA PHE A 254 17.74 -12.91 17.28
C PHE A 254 18.07 -13.28 15.83
N ALA A 255 18.82 -12.44 15.12
CA ALA A 255 19.22 -12.69 13.73
C ALA A 255 20.06 -13.97 13.59
N TYR A 256 21.00 -14.20 14.52
CA TYR A 256 21.75 -15.46 14.57
C TYR A 256 20.84 -16.68 14.81
N GLY A 257 19.83 -16.55 15.67
CA GLY A 257 18.82 -17.59 15.89
C GLY A 257 17.90 -17.85 14.68
N ALA A 258 17.91 -16.96 13.68
CA ALA A 258 17.15 -17.13 12.45
C ALA A 258 17.93 -17.82 11.32
N ILE A 259 19.24 -18.08 11.51
CA ILE A 259 20.06 -18.78 10.52
C ILE A 259 19.48 -20.17 10.23
N GLY A 260 19.38 -20.50 8.95
CA GLY A 260 18.78 -21.76 8.46
C GLY A 260 17.26 -21.71 8.29
N LYS A 261 16.58 -20.63 8.70
CA LYS A 261 15.15 -20.45 8.38
C LYS A 261 14.98 -20.10 6.89
N PRO A 262 13.91 -20.58 6.23
CA PRO A 262 13.67 -20.29 4.83
C PRO A 262 13.50 -18.80 4.54
N TYR A 263 14.10 -18.33 3.44
CA TYR A 263 13.78 -17.03 2.87
C TYR A 263 12.45 -17.10 2.11
N VAL A 264 11.43 -16.38 2.57
CA VAL A 264 10.09 -16.39 1.97
C VAL A 264 9.65 -14.97 1.66
N TRP A 265 9.31 -14.74 0.40
CA TRP A 265 8.84 -13.45 -0.09
C TRP A 265 7.68 -12.90 0.75
N GLY A 266 7.88 -11.71 1.34
CA GLY A 266 6.87 -11.02 2.15
C GLY A 266 6.77 -11.50 3.60
N ALA A 267 7.53 -12.52 4.01
CA ALA A 267 7.44 -13.11 5.33
C ALA A 267 8.08 -12.23 6.42
N THR A 268 7.49 -12.23 7.62
CA THR A 268 7.93 -11.41 8.78
C THR A 268 8.13 -12.23 10.05
N GLY A 269 8.24 -13.56 9.92
CA GLY A 269 8.49 -14.49 11.02
C GLY A 269 7.25 -15.25 11.52
N PRO A 270 7.44 -16.14 12.51
CA PRO A 270 8.74 -16.54 13.10
C PRO A 270 9.42 -17.71 12.36
N SER A 271 8.73 -18.37 11.44
CA SER A 271 9.22 -19.56 10.73
C SER A 271 10.03 -19.25 9.49
N SER A 272 9.81 -18.09 8.87
CA SER A 272 10.50 -17.62 7.66
C SER A 272 10.49 -16.10 7.58
N PHE A 273 11.43 -15.52 6.83
CA PHE A 273 11.59 -14.07 6.74
C PHE A 273 11.96 -13.65 5.31
N ASP A 274 11.59 -12.43 4.93
CA ASP A 274 12.31 -11.68 3.90
C ASP A 274 13.34 -10.74 4.54
N CYS A 275 14.14 -10.02 3.73
CA CYS A 275 15.25 -9.21 4.22
C CYS A 275 14.81 -8.12 5.23
N SER A 276 13.76 -7.34 4.89
CA SER A 276 13.20 -6.31 5.76
C SER A 276 12.39 -6.88 6.92
N GLY A 277 11.81 -8.08 6.77
CA GLY A 277 11.07 -8.80 7.79
C GLY A 277 11.97 -9.36 8.89
N LEU A 278 13.13 -9.92 8.53
CA LEU A 278 14.13 -10.38 9.50
C LEU A 278 14.64 -9.21 10.33
N THR A 279 15.01 -8.10 9.68
CA THR A 279 15.49 -6.89 10.34
C THR A 279 14.44 -6.32 11.31
N GLN A 280 13.17 -6.27 10.89
CA GLN A 280 12.06 -5.88 11.78
C GLN A 280 11.92 -6.80 12.99
N ALA A 281 11.95 -8.12 12.79
CA ALA A 281 11.75 -9.07 13.87
C ALA A 281 12.91 -9.04 14.87
N ALA A 282 14.14 -8.92 14.38
CA ALA A 282 15.34 -8.75 15.19
C ALA A 282 15.24 -7.53 16.10
N TRP A 283 14.97 -6.34 15.55
CA TRP A 283 14.84 -5.12 16.35
C TRP A 283 13.60 -5.12 17.24
N ARG A 284 12.50 -5.74 16.82
CA ARG A 284 11.29 -5.91 17.64
C ARG A 284 11.57 -6.76 18.88
N SER A 285 12.41 -7.79 18.77
CA SER A 285 12.83 -8.58 19.94
C SER A 285 13.58 -7.74 20.99
N ALA A 286 14.18 -6.62 20.55
CA ALA A 286 14.86 -5.64 21.39
C ALA A 286 13.98 -4.41 21.75
N GLY A 287 12.67 -4.49 21.50
CA GLY A 287 11.72 -3.41 21.78
C GLY A 287 11.75 -2.23 20.81
N VAL A 288 12.41 -2.34 19.66
CA VAL A 288 12.47 -1.29 18.64
C VAL A 288 11.57 -1.66 17.46
N SER A 289 10.62 -0.79 17.16
CA SER A 289 9.73 -0.96 16.01
C SER A 289 10.37 -0.36 14.76
N LEU A 290 10.48 -1.16 13.70
CA LEU A 290 10.98 -0.73 12.41
C LEU A 290 9.87 -0.74 11.36
N PRO A 291 9.89 0.18 10.37
CA PRO A 291 8.91 0.19 9.30
C PRO A 291 9.08 -1.04 8.37
N ARG A 292 8.07 -1.30 7.53
CA ARG A 292 7.98 -2.56 6.77
C ARG A 292 9.10 -2.77 5.74
N THR A 293 9.65 -1.70 5.17
CA THR A 293 10.55 -1.78 4.00
C THR A 293 11.95 -1.30 4.31
N THR A 294 12.96 -1.92 3.70
CA THR A 294 14.37 -1.53 3.86
C THR A 294 14.61 -0.05 3.52
N TYR A 295 13.89 0.49 2.51
CA TYR A 295 13.96 1.90 2.12
C TYR A 295 13.52 2.88 3.22
N THR A 296 12.62 2.44 4.11
CA THR A 296 12.18 3.25 5.25
C THR A 296 12.97 2.92 6.51
N GLN A 297 13.40 1.66 6.66
CA GLN A 297 14.24 1.21 7.77
C GLN A 297 15.59 1.92 7.82
N ILE A 298 16.22 2.16 6.67
CA ILE A 298 17.51 2.87 6.59
C ILE A 298 17.45 4.29 7.16
N ASN A 299 16.25 4.89 7.24
CA ASN A 299 16.04 6.23 7.80
C ASN A 299 15.41 6.20 9.20
N ALA A 300 15.16 5.01 9.78
CA ALA A 300 14.54 4.86 11.09
C ALA A 300 15.52 5.00 12.26
N GLY A 301 16.83 5.00 11.99
CA GLY A 301 17.90 5.10 12.99
C GLY A 301 18.97 6.12 12.63
N GLN A 302 20.00 6.21 13.46
CA GLN A 302 21.18 7.02 13.15
C GLN A 302 22.08 6.33 12.13
N ARG A 303 22.60 7.10 11.18
CA ARG A 303 23.57 6.61 10.20
C ARG A 303 24.94 6.52 10.86
N VAL A 304 25.49 5.32 10.89
CA VAL A 304 26.89 5.09 11.28
C VAL A 304 27.75 5.16 10.02
N PRO A 305 28.77 6.04 9.95
CA PRO A 305 29.67 6.08 8.81
C PRO A 305 30.48 4.78 8.72
N ARG A 306 30.90 4.42 7.51
CA ARG A 306 31.62 3.15 7.28
C ARG A 306 32.88 2.99 8.13
N SER A 307 33.55 4.11 8.44
CA SER A 307 34.75 4.16 9.31
C SER A 307 34.47 3.79 10.77
N GLU A 308 33.22 3.89 11.22
CA GLU A 308 32.78 3.59 12.58
C GLU A 308 32.07 2.24 12.69
N LEU A 309 31.99 1.49 11.59
CA LEU A 309 31.53 0.11 11.65
C LEU A 309 32.54 -0.69 12.46
N ALA A 310 32.12 -1.15 13.64
CA ALA A 310 32.92 -2.07 14.43
C ALA A 310 33.26 -3.28 13.55
N PRO A 311 34.54 -3.71 13.51
CA PRO A 311 34.89 -4.92 12.80
C PRO A 311 34.04 -6.06 13.35
N ALA A 312 33.37 -6.81 12.46
CA ALA A 312 32.83 -8.10 12.84
C ALA A 312 34.00 -8.89 13.42
N THR A 313 33.95 -9.20 14.71
CA THR A 313 35.05 -9.83 15.42
C THR A 313 35.46 -11.10 14.67
N SER A 314 36.72 -11.12 14.23
CA SER A 314 37.47 -12.19 13.53
C SER A 314 37.31 -12.32 12.00
N CYS A 315 38.01 -11.45 11.26
CA CYS A 315 38.78 -11.89 10.08
C CYS A 315 40.22 -11.37 10.24
N SER A 316 41.05 -12.18 10.87
CA SER A 316 42.51 -12.01 10.86
C SER A 316 43.05 -12.17 9.44
N SER A 317 43.75 -11.14 8.96
CA SER A 317 44.67 -11.06 7.81
C SER A 317 44.23 -11.76 6.51
N THR A 318 43.95 -11.05 5.42
CA THR A 318 45.02 -10.48 4.58
C THR A 318 44.45 -9.47 3.59
N ARG A 319 45.23 -8.41 3.37
CA ARG A 319 45.12 -7.37 2.32
C ARG A 319 44.21 -6.18 2.63
N ALA A 320 44.78 -5.29 3.45
CA ALA A 320 44.56 -3.87 3.35
C ALA A 320 44.82 -3.38 1.90
N SER A 321 43.89 -2.59 1.36
CA SER A 321 44.19 -1.54 0.41
C SER A 321 43.17 -0.41 0.58
N ALA A 322 43.72 0.70 1.08
CA ALA A 322 43.30 2.10 1.09
C ALA A 322 42.00 2.52 0.38
N MET A 323 41.23 3.43 1.02
CA MET A 323 41.20 4.84 0.61
C MET A 323 40.61 5.73 1.73
N SER A 324 41.28 6.87 1.89
CA SER A 324 41.24 7.87 2.98
C SER A 324 40.03 8.82 2.93
N GLY A 325 39.60 9.34 4.10
CA GLY A 325 38.71 10.51 4.19
C GLY A 325 38.14 10.83 5.59
N SER A 326 38.97 11.47 6.43
CA SER A 326 38.72 12.44 7.54
C SER A 326 37.27 13.00 7.67
N THR A 327 36.61 13.30 8.82
CA THR A 327 37.03 13.72 10.17
C THR A 327 35.83 13.80 11.16
N SER A 328 36.07 13.44 12.43
CA SER A 328 35.58 14.02 13.72
C SER A 328 34.09 14.05 14.16
N ALA A 329 33.78 13.21 15.17
CA ALA A 329 33.33 13.58 16.54
C ALA A 329 31.99 13.00 17.09
N ALA A 330 32.15 11.97 17.94
CA ALA A 330 31.56 11.71 19.27
C ALA A 330 30.03 11.44 19.48
N ALA A 331 29.70 10.15 19.48
CA ALA A 331 29.00 9.31 20.49
C ALA A 331 27.95 9.90 21.48
N ARG A 332 26.77 9.25 21.53
CA ARG A 332 26.23 8.47 22.68
C ARG A 332 24.95 7.70 22.30
#